data_AF-A0A496AGK9-F1
#
_entry.id   AF-A0A496AGK9-F1
#
_cell.length_a   1.000
_cell.length_b   1.000
_cell.length_c   1.000
_cell.angle_alpha   90.00
_cell.angle_beta   90.00
_cell.angle_gamma   90.00
#
_symmetry.space_group_name_H-M   'P 1'
#
loop_
_entity.id
_entity.type
_entity.pdbx_description
1 polymer ?
#
loop_
_entity_poly.entity_id
_entity_poly.type
_entity_poly.pdbx_seq_one_letter_code
_entity_poly.pdbx_strand_id
1 'polypeptide(L)'
;MPEIIALFTVFAPHLSTATLRHFSIVVFALLAMTGRVTMLNISRWTPKGGSYRTIQRFFNTDIPWGTLFWIFFRSHLLDPESEYFFAADETVKSKSGKNTYGLSRFFSSLYGKTIPGMSFLGVSIVSVKKRDSYPMLIEQIVRDDTSSEPTPSAPKQQVCDNTELKR
;
A
#
# COMPACT_ATOMS: atom_id res chain seq x y z
N MET A 1 12.17 14.00 17.70
CA MET A 1 11.31 13.95 16.51
C MET A 1 11.74 14.80 15.30
N PRO A 2 12.51 15.92 15.39
CA PRO A 2 12.95 16.62 14.16
C PRO A 2 13.90 15.79 13.29
N GLU A 3 14.57 14.79 13.86
CA GLU A 3 15.50 13.92 13.14
C GLU A 3 14.86 13.13 11.99
N ILE A 4 13.66 12.55 12.19
CA ILE A 4 12.99 11.80 11.11
C ILE A 4 12.54 12.71 9.97
N ILE A 5 12.17 13.96 10.28
CA ILE A 5 11.77 14.95 9.27
C ILE A 5 12.98 15.39 8.43
N ALA A 6 14.17 15.48 9.04
CA ALA A 6 15.39 15.83 8.33
C ALA A 6 15.75 14.82 7.23
N LEU A 7 15.35 13.55 7.38
CA LEU A 7 15.56 12.52 6.35
C LEU A 7 14.81 12.81 5.05
N PHE A 8 13.73 13.60 5.09
CA PHE A 8 12.93 13.94 3.91
C PHE A 8 13.54 15.04 3.03
N THR A 9 14.67 15.62 3.43
CA THR A 9 15.39 16.61 2.61
C THR A 9 15.77 16.08 1.23
N VAL A 10 16.00 14.76 1.11
CA VAL A 10 16.28 14.07 -0.16
C VAL A 10 15.14 14.17 -1.18
N PHE A 11 13.92 14.51 -0.74
CA PHE A 11 12.76 14.69 -1.62
C PHE A 11 12.66 16.07 -2.25
N ALA A 12 13.45 17.06 -1.80
CA ALA A 12 13.39 18.43 -2.29
C ALA A 12 13.50 18.58 -3.83
N PRO A 13 14.29 17.76 -4.56
CA PRO A 13 14.33 17.85 -6.02
C PRO A 13 13.07 17.29 -6.73
N HIS A 14 12.25 16.52 -6.02
CA HIS A 14 11.14 15.75 -6.60
C HIS A 14 9.77 16.25 -6.17
N LEU A 15 9.71 17.09 -5.13
CA LEU A 15 8.50 17.65 -4.56
C LEU A 15 8.61 19.16 -4.45
N SER A 16 7.48 19.84 -4.64
CA SER A 16 7.41 21.27 -4.31
C SER A 16 7.68 21.50 -2.81
N THR A 17 8.23 22.66 -2.47
CA THR A 17 8.45 23.07 -1.07
C THR A 17 7.17 22.99 -0.23
N ALA A 18 6.02 23.32 -0.82
CA ALA A 18 4.73 23.23 -0.15
C ALA A 18 4.32 21.77 0.11
N THR A 19 4.46 20.89 -0.89
CA THR A 19 4.16 19.46 -0.77
C THR A 19 5.06 18.80 0.27
N LEU A 20 6.37 19.09 0.25
CA LEU A 20 7.32 18.55 1.21
C LEU A 20 7.02 19.01 2.64
N ARG A 21 6.67 20.29 2.84
CA ARG A 21 6.25 20.79 4.16
C ARG A 21 5.00 20.06 4.66
N HIS A 22 3.99 19.89 3.80
CA HIS A 22 2.77 19.17 4.17
C HIS A 22 3.02 17.68 4.41
N PHE A 23 3.92 17.06 3.64
CA PHE A 23 4.37 15.69 3.87
C PHE A 23 4.91 15.52 5.29
N SER A 24 5.83 16.41 5.72
CA SER A 24 6.37 16.39 7.08
C SER A 24 5.30 16.56 8.16
N ILE A 25 4.30 17.42 7.91
CA ILE A 25 3.15 17.61 8.82
C ILE A 25 2.31 16.33 8.92
N VAL A 26 2.03 15.67 7.79
CA VAL A 26 1.26 14.42 7.76
C VAL A 26 2.03 13.32 8.49
N VAL A 27 3.32 13.12 8.18
CA VAL A 27 4.13 12.08 8.85
C VAL A 27 4.19 12.33 10.35
N PHE A 28 4.41 13.57 10.78
CA PHE A 28 4.38 13.91 12.21
C PHE A 28 3.05 13.51 12.87
N ALA A 29 1.92 13.83 12.22
CA ALA A 29 0.60 13.46 12.72
C ALA A 29 0.45 11.94 12.84
N LEU A 30 0.87 11.19 11.82
CA LEU A 30 0.77 9.74 11.77
C LEU A 30 1.59 9.06 12.87
N LEU A 31 2.75 9.61 13.21
CA LEU A 31 3.61 9.09 14.27
C LEU A 31 3.10 9.44 15.68
N ALA A 32 2.41 10.58 15.83
CA ALA A 32 1.89 11.05 17.11
C ALA A 32 0.50 10.49 17.44
N MET A 33 -0.33 10.25 16.43
CA MET A 33 -1.73 9.89 16.63
C MET A 33 -1.92 8.43 17.02
N THR A 34 -2.93 8.17 17.85
CA THR A 34 -3.42 6.83 18.17
C THR A 34 -4.82 6.63 17.59
N GLY A 35 -5.17 5.38 17.27
CA GLY A 35 -6.48 5.02 16.73
C GLY A 35 -6.61 5.21 15.22
N ARG A 36 -7.79 5.61 14.73
CA ARG A 36 -8.10 5.63 13.30
C ARG A 36 -7.41 6.78 12.58
N VAL A 37 -6.61 6.44 11.56
CA VAL A 37 -6.01 7.40 10.63
C VAL A 37 -7.07 7.88 9.64
N THR A 38 -7.53 9.12 9.81
CA THR A 38 -8.48 9.79 8.89
C THR A 38 -7.98 11.21 8.62
N MET A 39 -8.34 11.81 7.49
CA MET A 39 -7.94 13.20 7.18
C MET A 39 -8.39 14.18 8.27
N LEU A 40 -9.57 13.96 8.86
CA LEU A 40 -10.07 14.75 9.98
C LEU A 40 -9.20 14.59 11.23
N ASN A 41 -8.86 13.36 11.60
CA ASN A 41 -7.99 13.13 12.75
C ASN A 41 -6.59 13.70 12.51
N ILE A 42 -6.01 13.54 11.32
CA ILE A 42 -4.72 14.15 10.96
C ILE A 42 -4.79 15.67 11.18
N SER A 43 -5.87 16.33 10.73
CA SER A 43 -6.02 17.78 10.89
C SER A 43 -6.15 18.23 12.36
N ARG A 44 -6.75 17.40 13.23
CA ARG A 44 -6.85 17.66 14.67
C ARG A 44 -5.48 17.59 15.37
N TRP A 45 -4.60 16.71 14.90
CA TRP A 45 -3.24 16.56 15.41
C TRP A 45 -2.24 17.55 14.79
N THR A 46 -2.65 18.36 13.82
CA THR A 46 -1.78 19.30 13.09
C THR A 46 -2.33 20.73 13.03
N PRO A 47 -2.62 21.35 14.21
CA PRO A 47 -3.30 22.65 14.27
C PRO A 47 -2.55 23.77 13.55
N LYS A 48 -1.21 23.72 13.51
CA LYS A 48 -0.38 24.69 12.79
C LYS A 48 -0.02 24.17 11.40
N GLY A 49 -0.72 24.68 10.38
CA GLY A 49 -0.43 24.39 8.97
C GLY A 49 -1.11 23.13 8.40
N GLY A 50 -1.80 22.33 9.21
CA GLY A 50 -2.49 21.10 8.81
C GLY A 50 -4.01 21.19 8.88
N SER A 51 -4.61 22.27 8.36
CA SER A 51 -6.08 22.35 8.25
C SER A 51 -6.65 21.16 7.47
N TYR A 52 -7.91 20.78 7.70
CA TYR A 52 -8.54 19.70 6.93
C TYR A 52 -8.42 19.90 5.42
N ARG A 53 -8.60 21.14 4.92
CA ARG A 53 -8.45 21.47 3.51
C ARG A 53 -7.01 21.28 3.01
N THR A 54 -6.00 21.55 3.86
CA THR A 54 -4.60 21.29 3.54
C THR A 54 -4.32 19.80 3.41
N ILE A 55 -4.79 19.00 4.36
CA ILE A 55 -4.62 17.54 4.35
C ILE A 55 -5.32 16.93 3.14
N GLN A 56 -6.54 17.37 2.84
CA GLN A 56 -7.28 16.95 1.66
C GLN A 56 -6.53 17.29 0.36
N ARG A 57 -5.96 18.50 0.24
CA ARG A 57 -5.14 18.87 -0.93
C ARG A 57 -3.90 17.99 -1.06
N PHE A 58 -3.23 17.69 0.03
CA PHE A 58 -2.06 16.80 0.03
C PHE A 58 -2.41 15.40 -0.51
N PHE A 59 -3.48 14.76 -0.03
CA PHE A 59 -3.90 13.44 -0.51
C PHE A 59 -4.46 13.43 -1.94
N ASN A 60 -4.84 14.59 -2.48
CA ASN A 60 -5.24 14.76 -3.88
C ASN A 60 -4.07 15.18 -4.78
N THR A 61 -2.87 15.35 -4.25
CA THR A 61 -1.69 15.71 -5.04
C THR A 61 -1.09 14.46 -5.65
N ASP A 62 -0.79 14.51 -6.95
CA ASP A 62 -0.05 13.45 -7.62
C ASP A 62 1.39 13.44 -7.12
N ILE A 63 1.73 12.44 -6.31
CA ILE A 63 3.05 12.27 -5.73
C ILE A 63 3.71 11.07 -6.41
N PRO A 64 4.96 11.20 -6.92
CA PRO A 64 5.67 10.09 -7.54
C PRO A 64 6.21 9.13 -6.48
N TRP A 65 5.32 8.37 -5.84
CA TRP A 65 5.63 7.53 -4.68
C TRP A 65 6.77 6.54 -4.92
N GLY A 66 6.80 5.88 -6.07
CA GLY A 66 7.88 4.95 -6.41
C GLY A 66 9.26 5.61 -6.41
N THR A 67 9.35 6.82 -6.98
CA THR A 67 10.58 7.63 -6.97
C THR A 67 10.98 8.02 -5.55
N LEU A 68 10.02 8.45 -4.73
CA LEU A 68 10.31 8.83 -3.35
C LEU A 68 10.79 7.64 -2.51
N PHE A 69 10.13 6.49 -2.60
CA PHE A 69 10.54 5.27 -1.91
C PHE A 69 11.95 4.86 -2.31
N TRP A 70 12.25 4.84 -3.60
CA TRP A 70 13.57 4.48 -4.11
C TRP A 70 14.66 5.44 -3.61
N ILE A 71 14.44 6.75 -3.70
CA ILE A 71 15.44 7.74 -3.27
C ILE A 71 15.67 7.65 -1.77
N PHE A 72 14.60 7.52 -0.97
CA PHE A 72 14.74 7.35 0.47
C PHE A 72 15.57 6.10 0.81
N PHE A 73 15.25 4.97 0.16
CA PHE A 73 15.97 3.72 0.34
C PHE A 73 17.45 3.86 -0.05
N ARG A 74 17.73 4.38 -1.25
CA ARG A 74 19.08 4.56 -1.76
C ARG A 74 19.91 5.50 -0.87
N SER A 75 19.31 6.59 -0.38
CA SER A 75 20.03 7.59 0.41
C SER A 75 20.31 7.15 1.84
N HIS A 76 19.40 6.40 2.47
CA HIS A 76 19.45 6.18 3.91
C HIS A 76 19.53 4.72 4.35
N LEU A 77 19.12 3.76 3.49
CA LEU A 77 18.89 2.37 3.90
C LEU A 77 19.75 1.36 3.14
N LEU A 78 20.16 1.68 1.91
CA LEU A 78 20.99 0.84 1.06
C LEU A 78 22.35 0.57 1.71
N ASP A 79 22.59 -0.69 2.02
CA ASP A 79 23.89 -1.28 2.34
C ASP A 79 24.46 -1.96 1.07
N PRO A 80 25.55 -1.44 0.46
CA PRO A 80 26.16 -2.01 -0.74
C PRO A 80 26.68 -3.44 -0.56
N GLU A 81 27.00 -3.84 0.68
CA GLU A 81 27.54 -5.16 1.01
C GLU A 81 26.43 -6.17 1.33
N SER A 82 25.15 -5.76 1.23
CA SER A 82 24.02 -6.65 1.46
C SER A 82 23.49 -7.20 0.14
N GLU A 83 23.06 -8.46 0.20
CA GLU A 83 22.20 -9.04 -0.83
C GLU A 83 20.76 -8.59 -0.63
N TYR A 84 20.04 -8.46 -1.75
CA TYR A 84 18.64 -8.05 -1.76
C TYR A 84 17.82 -8.92 -2.72
N PHE A 85 16.58 -9.21 -2.32
CA PHE A 85 15.59 -9.82 -3.18
C PHE A 85 14.47 -8.85 -3.53
N PHE A 86 13.90 -9.02 -4.70
CA PHE A 86 12.67 -8.35 -5.10
C PHE A 86 11.48 -9.23 -4.72
N ALA A 87 10.54 -8.69 -3.97
CA ALA A 87 9.31 -9.36 -3.58
C ALA A 87 8.12 -8.56 -4.11
N ALA A 88 7.18 -9.28 -4.73
CA ALA A 88 5.93 -8.70 -5.19
C ALA A 88 4.78 -9.63 -4.80
N ASP A 89 3.72 -9.06 -4.24
CA ASP A 89 2.52 -9.80 -3.86
C ASP A 89 1.26 -8.97 -4.08
N GLU A 90 0.17 -9.64 -4.46
CA GLU A 90 -1.13 -9.01 -4.66
C GLU A 90 -1.96 -9.11 -3.36
N THR A 91 -2.51 -8.00 -2.91
CA THR A 91 -3.41 -7.98 -1.76
C THR A 91 -4.74 -7.34 -2.10
N VAL A 92 -5.81 -7.97 -1.64
CA VAL A 92 -7.16 -7.45 -1.75
C VAL A 92 -7.55 -6.80 -0.43
N LYS A 93 -8.04 -5.55 -0.50
CA LYS A 93 -8.64 -4.86 0.65
C LYS A 93 -10.12 -4.66 0.42
N SER A 94 -10.91 -5.15 1.39
CA SER A 94 -12.35 -4.94 1.40
C SER A 94 -12.67 -3.45 1.41
N LYS A 95 -13.64 -3.04 0.59
CA LYS A 95 -14.07 -1.65 0.54
C LYS A 95 -15.59 -1.57 0.53
N SER A 96 -16.13 -0.74 1.41
CA SER A 96 -17.54 -0.38 1.44
C SER A 96 -17.82 0.82 0.54
N GLY A 97 -19.02 0.86 -0.04
CA GLY A 97 -19.46 1.93 -0.93
C GLY A 97 -19.59 1.47 -2.38
N LYS A 98 -19.99 2.38 -3.26
CA LYS A 98 -20.21 2.10 -4.70
C LYS A 98 -19.35 2.95 -5.62
N ASN A 99 -18.87 4.10 -5.14
CA ASN A 99 -18.13 5.08 -5.94
C ASN A 99 -16.66 5.07 -5.52
N THR A 100 -15.96 3.98 -5.82
CA THR A 100 -14.52 3.89 -5.62
C THR A 100 -13.91 3.36 -6.91
N TYR A 101 -12.91 4.06 -7.44
CA TYR A 101 -12.21 3.65 -8.65
C TYR A 101 -11.55 2.27 -8.45
N GLY A 102 -11.65 1.40 -9.45
CA GLY A 102 -11.15 0.02 -9.38
C GLY A 102 -11.82 -0.85 -8.31
N LEU A 103 -13.02 -0.49 -7.85
CA LEU A 103 -13.83 -1.33 -7.00
C LEU A 103 -14.36 -2.53 -7.81
N SER A 104 -14.02 -3.75 -7.38
CA SER A 104 -14.50 -4.97 -8.00
C SER A 104 -14.82 -6.03 -6.92
N ARG A 105 -15.04 -7.27 -7.35
CA ARG A 105 -15.41 -8.40 -6.50
C ARG A 105 -14.27 -9.42 -6.48
N PHE A 106 -13.78 -9.71 -5.28
CA PHE A 106 -12.64 -10.60 -5.05
C PHE A 106 -13.01 -11.67 -4.02
N PHE A 107 -12.55 -12.90 -4.24
CA PHE A 107 -12.71 -13.96 -3.25
C PHE A 107 -11.83 -13.69 -2.03
N SER A 108 -12.39 -13.76 -0.83
CA SER A 108 -11.62 -13.68 0.41
C SER A 108 -11.70 -15.00 1.15
N SER A 109 -10.56 -15.66 1.31
CA SER A 109 -10.42 -16.88 2.10
C SER A 109 -10.83 -16.66 3.56
N LEU A 110 -10.55 -15.48 4.12
CA LEU A 110 -10.94 -15.10 5.49
C LEU A 110 -12.47 -15.10 5.69
N TYR A 111 -13.25 -14.73 4.67
CA TYR A 111 -14.71 -14.69 4.74
C TYR A 111 -15.37 -15.89 4.06
N GLY A 112 -14.61 -16.76 3.40
CA GLY A 112 -15.11 -17.88 2.60
C GLY A 112 -16.02 -17.47 1.44
N LYS A 113 -15.98 -16.19 1.01
CA LYS A 113 -16.88 -15.67 -0.03
C LYS A 113 -16.28 -14.50 -0.77
N THR A 114 -16.88 -14.19 -1.92
CA THR A 114 -16.56 -13.02 -2.72
C THR A 114 -17.07 -11.74 -2.02
N ILE A 115 -16.15 -10.81 -1.78
CA ILE A 115 -16.40 -9.53 -1.13
C ILE A 115 -16.10 -8.36 -2.08
N PRO A 116 -16.78 -7.21 -1.95
CA PRO A 116 -16.38 -6.00 -2.65
C PRO A 116 -15.04 -5.47 -2.09
N GLY A 117 -14.12 -5.11 -2.98
CA GLY A 117 -12.80 -4.65 -2.60
C GLY A 117 -12.01 -4.02 -3.74
N MET A 118 -10.79 -3.62 -3.41
CA MET A 118 -9.77 -3.15 -4.35
C MET A 118 -8.58 -4.09 -4.28
N SER A 119 -7.92 -4.34 -5.41
CA SER A 119 -6.68 -5.09 -5.47
C SER A 119 -5.48 -4.17 -5.63
N PHE A 120 -4.39 -4.50 -4.97
CA PHE A 120 -3.13 -3.77 -5.01
C PHE A 120 -1.97 -4.73 -5.18
N LEU A 121 -1.05 -4.40 -6.08
CA LEU A 121 0.27 -5.02 -6.16
C LEU A 121 1.21 -4.23 -5.23
N GLY A 122 1.69 -4.89 -4.19
CA GLY A 122 2.76 -4.38 -3.35
C GLY A 122 4.11 -4.93 -3.81
N VAL A 123 5.07 -4.05 -4.01
CA VAL A 123 6.43 -4.41 -4.41
C VAL A 123 7.40 -3.90 -3.36
N SER A 124 8.33 -4.75 -2.93
CA SER A 124 9.34 -4.42 -1.93
C SER A 124 10.70 -4.99 -2.29
N ILE A 125 11.74 -4.33 -1.80
CA ILE A 125 13.10 -4.86 -1.76
C ILE A 125 13.33 -5.42 -0.35
N VAL A 126 13.84 -6.65 -0.25
CA VAL A 126 14.07 -7.34 1.02
C VAL A 126 15.57 -7.54 1.22
N SER A 127 16.13 -6.99 2.31
CA SER A 127 17.53 -7.23 2.67
C SER A 127 17.68 -8.60 3.33
N VAL A 128 18.57 -9.43 2.79
CA VAL A 128 18.88 -10.76 3.38
C VAL A 128 19.59 -10.60 4.72
N LYS A 129 20.53 -9.64 4.79
CA LYS A 129 21.36 -9.38 5.96
C LYS A 129 20.55 -8.82 7.13
N LYS A 130 19.75 -7.77 6.88
CA LYS A 130 18.94 -7.10 7.92
C LYS A 130 17.62 -7.81 8.20
N ARG A 131 17.14 -8.65 7.27
CA ARG A 131 15.81 -9.28 7.28
C ARG A 131 14.66 -8.27 7.34
N ASP A 132 14.91 -7.09 6.77
CA ASP A 132 13.94 -6.00 6.64
C ASP A 132 13.36 -5.94 5.23
N SER A 133 12.09 -5.57 5.14
CA SER A 133 11.40 -5.30 3.88
C SER A 133 11.21 -3.79 3.70
N TYR A 134 11.60 -3.29 2.52
CA TYR A 134 11.49 -1.89 2.14
C TYR A 134 10.47 -1.75 1.00
N PRO A 135 9.29 -1.13 1.24
CA PRO A 135 8.28 -0.96 0.21
C PRO A 135 8.76 0.01 -0.86
N MET A 136 8.73 -0.43 -2.13
CA MET A 136 9.21 0.35 -3.28
C MET A 136 8.06 0.90 -4.11
N LEU A 137 6.96 0.16 -4.23
CA LEU A 137 5.82 0.57 -5.04
C LEU A 137 4.55 -0.10 -4.53
N ILE A 138 3.44 0.63 -4.60
CA ILE A 138 2.09 0.08 -4.43
C ILE A 138 1.27 0.60 -5.60
N GLU A 139 0.80 -0.32 -6.44
CA GLU A 139 -0.04 -0.02 -7.60
C GLU A 139 -1.41 -0.64 -7.42
N GLN A 140 -2.46 0.11 -7.79
CA GLN A 140 -3.81 -0.45 -7.82
C GLN A 140 -3.98 -1.29 -9.08
N ILE A 141 -4.34 -2.56 -8.92
CA ILE A 141 -4.72 -3.42 -10.04
C ILE A 141 -6.20 -3.20 -10.32
N VAL A 142 -6.49 -2.54 -11.44
CA VAL A 142 -7.85 -2.33 -11.94
C VAL A 142 -8.17 -3.44 -12.93
N ARG A 143 -9.25 -4.16 -12.69
CA ARG A 143 -9.78 -5.11 -13.67
C ARG A 143 -10.72 -4.35 -14.59
N ASP A 144 -10.53 -4.50 -15.89
CA ASP A 144 -11.51 -4.03 -16.86
C ASP A 144 -12.67 -5.02 -16.89
N ASP A 145 -13.86 -4.54 -16.53
CA ASP A 145 -15.11 -5.32 -16.53
C ASP A 145 -15.54 -5.76 -17.95
N THR A 146 -14.78 -5.44 -18.99
CA THR A 146 -15.04 -5.80 -20.40
C THR A 146 -14.61 -7.23 -20.77
N SER A 147 -14.01 -7.99 -19.85
CA SER A 147 -13.43 -9.32 -20.14
C SER A 147 -14.04 -10.47 -19.33
N SER A 148 -15.31 -10.38 -18.93
CA SER A 148 -16.02 -11.55 -18.40
C SER A 148 -16.66 -12.37 -19.52
N GLU A 149 -15.86 -13.07 -20.33
CA GLU A 149 -16.37 -14.33 -20.86
C GLU A 149 -16.45 -15.31 -19.68
N PRO A 150 -17.61 -15.94 -19.42
CA PRO A 150 -17.72 -16.90 -18.33
C PRO A 150 -16.82 -18.09 -18.67
N THR A 151 -15.71 -18.22 -17.95
CA THR A 151 -14.88 -19.42 -18.00
C THR A 151 -15.77 -20.60 -17.59
N PRO A 152 -15.87 -21.67 -18.41
CA PRO A 152 -16.68 -22.83 -18.05
C PRO A 152 -16.21 -23.35 -16.69
N SER A 153 -17.16 -23.56 -15.78
CA SER A 153 -16.87 -24.15 -14.47
C SER A 153 -16.07 -25.43 -14.64
N ALA A 154 -14.88 -25.49 -14.05
CA ALA A 154 -14.05 -26.69 -14.04
C ALA A 154 -14.88 -27.90 -13.55
N PRO A 155 -14.75 -29.08 -14.17
CA PRO A 155 -15.48 -30.27 -13.74
C PRO A 155 -15.15 -30.56 -12.28
N LYS A 156 -16.17 -30.91 -11.49
CA LYS A 156 -16.00 -31.33 -10.09
C LYS A 156 -14.95 -32.44 -10.04
N GLN A 157 -13.85 -32.21 -9.31
CA GLN A 157 -12.89 -33.27 -9.01
C GLN A 157 -13.64 -34.39 -8.29
N GLN A 158 -13.63 -35.56 -8.93
CA GLN A 158 -14.13 -36.79 -8.35
C GLN A 158 -13.22 -37.13 -7.17
N VAL A 159 -13.78 -37.15 -5.97
CA VAL A 159 -13.06 -37.62 -4.77
C VAL A 159 -12.74 -39.08 -5.01
N CYS A 160 -11.46 -39.41 -5.22
CA CYS A 160 -11.01 -40.80 -5.18
C CYS A 160 -11.11 -41.26 -3.73
N ASP A 161 -12.07 -42.16 -3.49
CA ASP A 161 -12.33 -42.77 -2.20
C ASP A 161 -11.20 -43.77 -1.90
N ASN A 162 -10.19 -43.34 -1.14
CA ASN A 162 -9.11 -44.21 -0.68
C ASN A 162 -9.61 -45.06 0.51
N THR A 163 -10.52 -45.98 0.23
CA THR A 163 -11.06 -46.93 1.22
C THR A 163 -10.57 -48.35 0.96
N GLU A 164 -9.34 -48.53 0.49
CA GLU A 164 -8.66 -49.83 0.45
C GLU A 164 -7.20 -49.70 0.90
N LEU A 165 -7.00 -49.40 2.18
CA LEU A 165 -5.76 -49.71 2.90
C LEU A 165 -6.10 -49.92 4.37
N LYS A 166 -6.84 -50.99 4.66
CA LYS A 166 -6.88 -51.61 5.99
C LYS A 166 -6.77 -53.13 5.86
N ARG A 167 -5.53 -53.57 6.12
CA ARG A 167 -5.04 -54.92 6.46
C ARG A 167 -4.94 -55.94 5.34
#